data_AF-A0A7C3D4Z8-F1
#
_entry.id   AF-A0A7C3D4Z8-F1
#
_cell.length_a   1.000
_cell.length_b   1.000
_cell.length_c   1.000
_cell.angle_alpha   90.00
_cell.angle_beta   90.00
_cell.angle_gamma   90.00
#
_symmetry.space_group_name_H-M   'P 1'
#
loop_
_entity.id
_entity.type
_entity.pdbx_description
1 polymer ?
#
loop_
_entity_poly.entity_id
_entity_poly.type
_entity_poly.pdbx_seq_one_letter_code
_entity_poly.pdbx_strand_id
1 'polypeptide(L)'
;MWIIRWLVGAVVLLLVIGFALQNQEQTVSVSFLKWQTPNLPLWVYLYASFAVGLFTWFVVSIGRTISLKAEVRRAQKEVKRLQEELDRLRNLSIETEEGEEKQA
;
A
#
# COMPACT_ATOMS: atom_id res chain seq x y z
N MET A 1 5.28 -3.87 20.55
CA MET A 1 4.44 -3.31 21.65
C MET A 1 3.74 -2.06 21.15
N TRP A 2 2.41 -2.03 21.18
CA TRP A 2 1.62 -0.87 20.73
C TRP A 2 2.05 0.44 21.43
N ILE A 3 2.37 0.39 22.73
CA ILE A 3 2.87 1.51 23.55
C ILE A 3 4.16 2.12 22.98
N ILE A 4 5.13 1.29 22.59
CA ILE A 4 6.40 1.78 22.02
C ILE A 4 6.13 2.55 20.72
N ARG A 5 5.21 2.05 19.89
CA ARG A 5 4.85 2.72 18.63
C ARG A 5 4.22 4.10 18.87
N TRP A 6 3.33 4.21 19.86
CA TRP A 6 2.73 5.48 20.26
C TRP A 6 3.75 6.44 20.90
N LEU A 7 4.66 5.91 21.74
CA LEU A 7 5.72 6.71 22.36
C LEU A 7 6.68 7.28 21.31
N VAL A 8 7.13 6.47 20.36
CA VAL A 8 7.96 6.92 19.24
C VAL A 8 7.22 7.97 18.42
N GLY A 9 5.93 7.76 18.14
CA GLY A 9 5.10 8.74 17.46
C GLY A 9 5.02 10.08 18.20
N ALA A 10 4.84 10.05 19.52
CA ALA A 10 4.79 11.26 20.35
C ALA A 10 6.15 11.98 20.37
N VAL A 11 7.26 11.25 20.50
CA VAL A 11 8.61 11.83 20.45
C VAL A 11 8.88 12.49 19.10
N VAL A 12 8.54 11.82 18.00
CA VAL A 12 8.67 12.39 16.65
C VAL A 12 7.81 13.65 16.50
N LEU A 13 6.57 13.63 17.00
CA LEU A 13 5.70 14.80 16.96
C LEU A 13 6.29 15.99 17.73
N LEU A 14 6.83 15.75 18.93
CA LEU A 14 7.49 16.79 19.72
C LEU A 14 8.72 17.34 19.01
N LEU A 15 9.51 16.51 18.34
CA LEU A 15 10.66 16.97 17.55
C LEU A 15 10.22 17.84 16.36
N VAL A 16 9.15 17.46 15.66
CA VAL A 16 8.59 18.26 14.56
C VAL A 16 8.09 19.61 15.09
N ILE A 17 7.30 19.62 16.16
CA ILE A 17 6.83 20.89 16.74
C ILE A 17 8.01 21.74 17.23
N GLY A 18 8.96 21.13 17.94
CA GLY A 18 10.16 21.80 18.44
C GLY A 18 11.01 22.41 17.33
N PHE A 19 11.20 21.69 16.21
CA PHE A 19 11.88 22.19 15.04
C PHE A 19 11.17 23.43 14.46
N ALA A 20 9.85 23.39 14.32
CA ALA A 20 9.08 24.53 13.81
C ALA A 20 9.21 25.75 14.71
N LEU A 21 9.12 25.57 16.03
CA LEU A 21 9.23 26.65 17.01
C LEU A 21 10.64 27.27 17.00
N GLN A 22 11.69 26.45 17.00
CA GLN A 22 13.08 26.94 16.99
C GLN A 22 13.44 27.67 15.70
N ASN A 23 12.79 27.33 14.58
CA ASN A 23 13.06 27.92 13.26
C ASN A 23 11.93 28.84 12.80
N GLN A 24 11.09 29.33 13.71
CA GLN A 24 9.91 30.13 13.35
C GLN A 24 10.28 31.47 12.68
N GLU A 25 11.34 32.10 13.16
CA GLU A 25 11.84 33.38 12.63
C GLU A 25 12.73 33.21 11.39
N GLN A 26 13.22 32.00 11.14
CA GLN A 26 14.06 31.71 9.98
C GLN A 26 13.21 31.66 8.72
N THR A 27 13.24 32.75 7.95
CA THR A 27 12.52 32.88 6.69
C THR A 27 13.46 32.62 5.51
N VAL A 28 12.95 31.91 4.50
CA VAL A 28 13.69 31.58 3.28
C VAL A 28 12.79 31.79 2.06
N SER A 29 13.42 32.08 0.92
CA SER A 29 12.77 32.01 -0.38
C SER A 29 13.44 30.92 -1.21
N VAL A 30 12.65 30.13 -1.92
CA VAL A 30 13.12 29.02 -2.75
C VAL A 30 13.06 29.43 -4.21
N SER A 31 14.21 29.32 -4.88
CA SER A 31 14.31 29.50 -6.33
C SER A 31 14.18 28.14 -7.02
N PHE A 32 13.25 28.03 -7.95
CA PHE A 32 13.10 26.83 -8.77
C PHE A 32 12.89 27.20 -10.24
N LEU A 33 13.85 26.86 -11.10
CA LEU A 33 13.92 27.29 -12.51
C LEU A 33 13.82 28.83 -12.62
N LYS A 34 12.67 29.35 -13.05
CA LYS A 34 12.39 30.80 -13.16
C LYS A 34 11.41 31.31 -12.10
N TRP A 35 10.96 30.44 -11.20
CA TRP A 35 9.99 30.77 -10.16
C TRP A 35 10.70 31.02 -8.84
N GLN A 36 10.27 32.06 -8.14
CA GLN A 36 10.68 32.36 -6.77
C GLN A 36 9.46 32.26 -5.87
N THR A 37 9.59 31.55 -4.76
CA THR A 37 8.54 31.55 -3.74
C THR A 37 8.59 32.84 -2.91
N PRO A 38 7.48 33.25 -2.26
CA PRO A 38 7.51 34.30 -1.26
C PRO A 38 8.52 33.97 -0.14
N ASN A 39 8.93 34.96 0.65
CA ASN A 39 9.77 34.71 1.81
C ASN A 39 8.88 34.22 2.96
N LEU A 40 8.95 32.94 3.31
CA LEU A 40 8.17 32.31 4.37
C LEU A 40 9.07 31.56 5.33
N PRO A 41 8.61 31.27 6.57
CA PRO A 41 9.36 30.45 7.50
C PRO A 41 9.75 29.09 6.91
N LEU A 42 10.99 28.67 7.14
CA LEU A 42 11.56 27.43 6.59
C LEU A 42 10.69 26.20 6.84
N TRP A 43 10.12 26.11 8.04
CA TRP A 43 9.27 24.98 8.44
C TRP A 43 8.03 24.83 7.55
N VAL A 44 7.50 25.93 6.99
CA VAL A 44 6.34 25.90 6.09
C VAL A 44 6.67 25.13 4.82
N TYR A 45 7.80 25.44 4.18
CA TYR A 45 8.24 24.74 2.98
C TYR A 45 8.52 23.26 3.25
N LEU A 46 9.24 22.98 4.34
CA LEU A 46 9.61 21.62 4.71
C LEU A 46 8.38 20.75 4.95
N TYR A 47 7.38 21.26 5.67
CA TYR A 47 6.17 20.51 6.00
C TYR A 47 5.24 20.38 4.82
N ALA A 48 5.12 21.42 3.99
CA ALA A 48 4.35 21.35 2.75
C ALA A 48 4.94 20.28 1.79
N SER A 49 6.25 20.30 1.56
CA SER A 49 6.92 19.31 0.71
C SER A 49 6.80 17.89 1.28
N PHE A 50 6.95 17.72 2.59
CA PHE A 50 6.74 16.43 3.25
C PHE A 50 5.28 15.95 3.09
N ALA A 51 4.30 16.82 3.31
CA ALA A 51 2.89 16.48 3.17
C ALA A 51 2.53 16.07 1.73
N VAL A 52 3.08 16.77 0.73
CA VAL A 52 2.93 16.40 -0.68
C VAL A 52 3.54 15.02 -0.93
N GLY A 53 4.76 14.76 -0.46
CA GLY A 53 5.41 13.45 -0.60
C GLY A 53 4.60 12.32 0.06
N LEU A 54 4.09 12.56 1.27
CA LEU A 54 3.24 11.62 1.99
C LEU A 54 1.94 11.34 1.22
N PHE A 55 1.31 12.39 0.70
CA PHE A 55 0.08 12.28 -0.08
C PHE A 55 0.30 11.49 -1.37
N THR A 56 1.38 11.78 -2.11
CA THR A 56 1.76 11.03 -3.32
C THR A 56 2.01 9.56 -2.99
N TRP A 57 2.78 9.27 -1.94
CA TRP A 57 3.02 7.90 -1.48
C TRP A 57 1.70 7.18 -1.13
N PHE A 58 0.80 7.86 -0.42
CA PHE A 58 -0.49 7.31 -0.03
C PHE A 58 -1.35 6.94 -1.25
N VAL A 59 -1.46 7.84 -2.23
CA VAL A 59 -2.20 7.60 -3.48
C VAL A 59 -1.63 6.39 -4.23
N VAL A 60 -0.31 6.32 -4.38
CA VAL A 60 0.38 5.18 -5.03
C VAL A 60 0.13 3.88 -4.26
N SER A 61 0.20 3.93 -2.93
CA SER A 61 -0.02 2.77 -2.06
C SER A 61 -1.45 2.21 -2.17
N ILE A 62 -2.46 3.08 -2.26
CA ILE A 62 -3.85 2.67 -2.51
C ILE A 62 -3.95 1.91 -3.83
N GLY A 63 -3.42 2.49 -4.91
CA GLY A 63 -3.46 1.86 -6.24
C GLY A 63 -2.82 0.48 -6.23
N ARG A 64 -1.63 0.36 -5.62
CA ARG A 64 -0.94 -0.93 -5.47
C ARG A 64 -1.74 -1.93 -4.65
N THR A 65 -2.34 -1.49 -3.55
CA THR A 65 -3.15 -2.37 -2.67
C THR A 65 -4.38 -2.90 -3.39
N ILE A 66 -5.04 -2.07 -4.20
CA ILE A 66 -6.19 -2.50 -5.01
C ILE A 66 -5.75 -3.54 -6.06
N SER A 67 -4.66 -3.27 -6.77
CA SER A 67 -4.11 -4.20 -7.78
C SER A 67 -3.77 -5.55 -7.17
N LEU A 68 -3.05 -5.56 -6.04
CA LEU A 68 -2.69 -6.79 -5.32
C LEU A 68 -3.93 -7.57 -4.86
N LYS A 69 -4.97 -6.88 -4.35
CA LYS A 69 -6.23 -7.55 -3.99
C LYS A 69 -6.93 -8.14 -5.20
N ALA A 70 -6.88 -7.49 -6.36
CA ALA A 70 -7.45 -8.00 -7.59
C ALA A 70 -6.69 -9.24 -8.08
N GLU A 71 -5.37 -9.23 -8.01
CA GLU A 71 -4.50 -10.36 -8.35
C GLU A 71 -4.76 -11.58 -7.44
N VAL A 72 -4.83 -11.36 -6.13
CA VAL A 72 -5.18 -12.42 -5.15
C VAL A 72 -6.55 -13.03 -5.49
N ARG A 73 -7.55 -12.20 -5.79
CA ARG A 73 -8.88 -12.70 -6.18
C ARG A 73 -8.85 -13.51 -7.46
N ARG A 74 -8.05 -13.11 -8.45
CA ARG A 74 -7.89 -13.85 -9.71
C ARG A 74 -7.21 -15.20 -9.47
N ALA A 75 -6.11 -15.20 -8.71
CA ALA A 75 -5.40 -16.43 -8.34
C ALA A 75 -6.31 -17.41 -7.58
N GLN A 76 -7.10 -16.92 -6.62
CA GLN A 76 -8.06 -17.75 -5.88
C GLN A 76 -9.14 -18.37 -6.79
N LYS A 77 -9.65 -17.61 -7.77
CA LYS A 77 -10.62 -18.13 -8.74
C LYS A 77 -10.02 -19.21 -9.63
N GLU A 78 -8.78 -19.02 -10.07
CA GLU A 78 -8.09 -20.00 -10.92
C GLU A 78 -7.82 -21.29 -10.14
N VAL A 79 -7.36 -21.20 -8.90
CA VAL A 79 -7.19 -22.37 -8.01
C VAL A 79 -8.50 -23.14 -7.87
N LYS A 80 -9.62 -22.45 -7.61
CA LYS A 80 -10.94 -23.08 -7.48
C LYS A 80 -11.36 -23.80 -8.77
N ARG A 81 -11.17 -23.15 -9.92
CA ARG A 81 -11.49 -23.73 -11.24
C ARG A 81 -10.66 -25.00 -11.51
N LEU A 82 -9.36 -24.95 -11.26
CA LEU A 82 -8.47 -26.09 -11.46
C LEU A 82 -8.82 -27.26 -10.53
N GLN A 83 -9.24 -26.97 -9.29
CA GLN A 83 -9.74 -27.99 -8.36
C GLN A 83 -11.02 -28.64 -8.88
N GLU A 84 -11.99 -27.85 -9.37
CA GLU A 84 -13.24 -28.36 -9.96
C GLU A 84 -12.98 -29.22 -11.21
N GLU A 85 -12.01 -28.85 -12.04
CA GLU A 85 -11.60 -29.64 -13.21
C GLU A 85 -10.96 -30.98 -12.81
N LEU A 86 -10.08 -30.96 -11.80
CA LEU A 86 -9.45 -32.18 -11.29
C LEU A 86 -10.47 -33.14 -10.69
N ASP A 87 -11.44 -32.63 -9.91
CA ASP A 87 -12.52 -33.44 -9.34
C ASP A 87 -13.42 -34.02 -10.43
N ARG A 88 -13.72 -33.26 -11.50
CA ARG A 88 -14.50 -33.74 -12.65
C ARG A 88 -13.80 -34.88 -13.37
N LEU A 89 -12.49 -34.74 -13.61
CA LEU A 89 -11.67 -35.77 -14.25
C LEU A 89 -11.60 -37.04 -13.38
N ARG A 90 -11.43 -36.90 -12.06
CA ARG A 90 -11.42 -38.04 -11.13
C ARG A 90 -12.75 -38.80 -11.15
N ASN A 91 -13.88 -38.09 -11.17
CA ASN A 91 -15.18 -38.73 -11.20
C ASN A 91 -15.44 -39.44 -12.55
N LEU A 92 -15.00 -38.85 -13.68
CA LEU A 92 -15.07 -39.49 -15.00
C LEU A 92 -14.28 -40.81 -15.07
N SER A 93 -13.07 -40.87 -14.48
CA SER A 93 -12.30 -42.11 -14.43
C SER A 93 -13.01 -43.22 -13.63
N ILE A 94 -13.62 -42.87 -12.50
CA ILE A 94 -14.33 -43.84 -11.63
C ILE A 94 -15.59 -44.37 -12.32
N GLU A 95 -16.37 -43.52 -12.98
CA GLU A 95 -17.56 -43.95 -13.74
C GLU A 95 -17.21 -44.90 -14.90
N THR A 96 -16.04 -44.69 -15.52
CA THR A 96 -15.58 -45.55 -16.63
C THR A 96 -15.18 -46.95 -16.11
N GLU A 97 -14.44 -47.02 -15.00
CA GLU A 97 -14.05 -48.29 -14.37
C GLU A 97 -15.27 -49.11 -13.88
N GLU A 98 -16.25 -48.46 -13.23
CA GLU A 98 -17.49 -49.14 -12.81
C GLU A 98 -18.36 -49.62 -13.99
N GLY A 99 -18.29 -48.94 -15.13
CA GLY A 99 -19.01 -49.30 -16.34
C GLY A 99 -18.42 -50.53 -17.05
N GLU A 100 -17.10 -50.72 -16.95
CA GLU A 100 -16.40 -51.90 -17.48
C GLU A 100 -16.60 -53.14 -16.59
N GLU A 101 -16.58 -52.99 -15.26
CA GLU A 101 -16.84 -54.11 -14.32
C GLU A 101 -18.26 -54.69 -14.43
N LYS A 102 -19.27 -53.87 -14.76
CA LYS A 102 -20.67 -54.33 -14.89
C LYS A 102 -20.96 -55.04 -16.22
N GLN A 103 -20.04 -54.98 -17.18
CA GLN A 103 -20.18 -55.60 -18.50
C GLN A 103 -19.36 -56.91 -18.66
N ALA A 104 -18.53 -57.25 -17.67
CA ALA A 104 -17.79 -58.52 -17.56
C ALA A 104 -18.58 -59.56 -16.76
#